data_AF-A0A508TPA8-F1
#
_entry.id   AF-A0A508TPA8-F1
#
_cell.length_a   1.000
_cell.length_b   1.000
_cell.length_c   1.000
_cell.angle_alpha   90.00
_cell.angle_beta   90.00
_cell.angle_gamma   90.00
#
_symmetry.space_group_name_H-M   'P 1'
#
loop_
_entity.id
_entity.type
_entity.pdbx_description
1 polymer ?
#
loop_
_entity_poly.entity_id
_entity_poly.type
_entity_poly.pdbx_seq_one_letter_code
_entity_poly.pdbx_strand_id
1 'polypeptide(L)'
;MWWFSKAKQKEIWDDPVEQPHGDIEAVNIIRAICRDAADSAEKLGRPEGRAAKNQEIERDRYERAARLAMEIAMKISDELMRDSAVREIIGLCMKANNIKTARALYRAIHAGSIKAEVLQEHPTLEGEQG
;
A
#
# COMPACT_ATOMS: atom_id res chain seq x y z
N MET A 1 -0.01 -28.44 -26.88
CA MET A 1 -0.53 -27.13 -26.41
C MET A 1 -0.84 -27.27 -24.93
N TRP A 2 0.01 -26.71 -24.06
CA TRP A 2 -0.12 -26.84 -22.61
C TRP A 2 -0.44 -25.46 -22.05
N TRP A 3 -1.70 -25.23 -21.70
CA TRP A 3 -2.15 -24.00 -21.09
C TRP A 3 -2.28 -24.29 -19.60
N PHE A 4 -1.27 -23.89 -18.84
CA PHE A 4 -1.31 -23.92 -17.38
C PHE A 4 -2.49 -23.08 -16.91
N SER A 5 -3.49 -23.74 -16.35
CA SER A 5 -4.47 -23.12 -15.47
C SER A 5 -3.69 -22.48 -14.32
N LYS A 6 -3.53 -21.15 -14.36
CA LYS A 6 -2.97 -20.38 -13.24
C LYS A 6 -3.89 -20.59 -12.05
N ALA A 7 -3.55 -21.57 -11.21
CA ALA A 7 -3.98 -21.62 -9.83
C ALA A 7 -3.73 -20.23 -9.24
N LYS A 8 -4.72 -19.68 -8.52
CA LYS A 8 -4.56 -18.45 -7.73
C LYS A 8 -3.22 -18.55 -7.01
N GLN A 9 -2.25 -17.74 -7.44
CA GLN A 9 -0.94 -17.72 -6.83
C GLN A 9 -1.18 -17.24 -5.41
N LYS A 10 -1.08 -18.14 -4.43
CA LYS A 10 -1.24 -17.85 -3.02
C LYS A 10 -0.22 -16.76 -2.70
N GLU A 11 -0.70 -15.56 -2.40
CA GLU A 11 0.19 -14.44 -2.18
C GLU A 11 0.80 -14.58 -0.79
N ILE A 12 2.01 -14.07 -0.61
CA ILE A 12 2.80 -14.27 0.62
C ILE A 12 2.04 -13.76 1.87
N TRP A 13 1.05 -12.89 1.65
CA TRP A 13 0.18 -12.29 2.66
C TRP A 13 -1.24 -12.90 2.75
N ASP A 14 -1.54 -13.99 2.03
CA ASP A 14 -2.83 -14.69 2.14
C ASP A 14 -2.93 -15.58 3.40
N ASP A 15 -1.80 -15.90 4.03
CA ASP A 15 -1.79 -16.58 5.32
C ASP A 15 -1.98 -15.56 6.46
N PRO A 16 -2.70 -15.92 7.54
CA PRO A 16 -2.83 -15.05 8.70
C PRO A 16 -1.42 -14.80 9.25
N VAL A 17 -0.90 -13.61 8.99
CA VAL A 17 0.41 -13.18 9.48
C VAL A 17 0.34 -13.32 11.00
N GLU A 18 1.11 -14.27 11.54
CA GLU A 18 1.39 -14.33 12.98
C GLU A 18 1.79 -12.92 13.42
N GLN A 19 1.21 -12.43 14.52
CA GLN A 19 1.39 -11.03 14.92
C GLN A 19 2.88 -10.65 14.84
N PRO A 20 3.22 -9.52 14.21
CA PRO A 20 4.61 -9.05 14.21
C PRO A 20 5.11 -9.03 15.64
N HIS A 21 6.26 -9.65 15.90
CA HIS A 21 6.81 -9.77 17.25
C HIS A 21 7.32 -8.43 17.79
N GLY A 22 7.42 -7.40 16.92
CA GLY A 22 7.67 -6.01 17.30
C GLY A 22 7.51 -5.02 16.13
N ASP A 23 7.61 -3.73 16.45
CA ASP A 23 7.35 -2.62 15.52
C ASP A 23 8.29 -2.62 14.29
N ILE A 24 9.56 -3.01 14.46
CA ILE A 24 10.53 -3.11 13.35
C ILE A 24 10.08 -4.18 12.33
N GLU A 25 9.65 -5.33 12.83
CA GLU A 25 9.16 -6.41 11.98
C GLU A 25 7.86 -6.01 11.29
N ALA A 26 6.96 -5.34 12.00
CA ALA A 26 5.72 -4.80 11.43
C ALA A 26 5.99 -3.87 10.24
N VAL A 27 6.94 -2.93 10.38
CA VAL A 27 7.36 -2.04 9.27
C VAL A 27 7.91 -2.85 8.09
N ASN A 28 8.75 -3.86 8.35
CA ASN A 28 9.34 -4.67 7.29
C ASN A 28 8.29 -5.51 6.55
N ILE A 29 7.29 -6.05 7.25
CA ILE A 29 6.17 -6.76 6.64
C ILE A 29 5.35 -5.79 5.76
N ILE A 30 5.06 -4.58 6.24
CA ILE A 30 4.37 -3.56 5.44
C ILE A 30 5.14 -3.24 4.17
N ARG A 31 6.46 -3.05 4.26
CA ARG A 31 7.32 -2.84 3.08
C ARG A 31 7.23 -3.99 2.08
N ALA A 32 7.24 -5.24 2.56
CA ALA A 32 7.11 -6.41 1.70
C ALA A 32 5.75 -6.43 0.98
N ILE A 33 4.65 -6.21 1.71
CA ILE A 33 3.30 -6.15 1.15
C ILE A 33 3.19 -5.03 0.10
N CYS A 34 3.66 -3.82 0.43
CA CYS A 34 3.63 -2.68 -0.50
C CYS A 34 4.47 -2.93 -1.75
N ARG A 35 5.65 -3.56 -1.60
CA ARG A 35 6.51 -3.92 -2.73
C ARG A 35 5.83 -4.93 -3.65
N ASP A 36 5.26 -5.99 -3.09
CA ASP A 36 4.69 -7.07 -3.89
C ASP A 36 3.33 -6.70 -4.52
N ALA A 37 2.65 -5.67 -3.98
CA ALA A 37 1.44 -5.08 -4.55
C ALA A 37 1.72 -3.91 -5.51
N ALA A 38 2.98 -3.43 -5.62
CA ALA A 38 3.32 -2.24 -6.39
C ALA A 38 2.95 -2.36 -7.87
N ASP A 39 3.23 -3.51 -8.49
CA ASP A 39 2.89 -3.76 -9.90
C ASP A 39 1.38 -3.68 -10.14
N SER A 40 0.59 -4.22 -9.21
CA SER A 40 -0.88 -4.16 -9.26
C SER A 40 -1.39 -2.75 -9.07
N ALA A 41 -0.82 -2.00 -8.13
CA ALA A 41 -1.13 -0.59 -7.94
C ALA A 41 -0.84 0.22 -9.21
N GLU A 42 0.34 0.09 -9.81
CA GLU A 42 0.69 0.79 -11.05
C GLU A 42 -0.26 0.46 -12.20
N LYS A 43 -0.70 -0.81 -12.29
CA LYS A 43 -1.66 -1.22 -13.29
C LYS A 43 -3.04 -0.57 -13.10
N LEU A 44 -3.42 -0.24 -11.87
CA LEU A 44 -4.67 0.47 -11.59
C LEU A 44 -4.55 1.97 -11.88
N GLY A 45 -3.41 2.57 -11.52
CA GLY A 45 -3.17 3.99 -11.78
C GLY A 45 -3.04 4.31 -13.28
N ARG A 46 -2.71 3.31 -14.11
CA ARG A 46 -2.59 3.42 -15.58
C ARG A 46 -3.37 2.31 -16.28
N PRO A 47 -4.70 2.43 -16.40
CA PRO A 47 -5.58 1.35 -16.88
C PRO A 47 -5.56 1.13 -18.40
N GLU A 48 -4.86 1.98 -19.15
CA GLU A 48 -4.88 2.01 -20.63
C GLU A 48 -4.59 0.63 -21.25
N GLY A 49 -5.46 0.22 -22.19
CA GLY A 49 -5.29 -1.00 -22.97
C GLY A 49 -5.59 -2.32 -22.25
N ARG A 50 -6.14 -2.31 -21.02
CA ARG A 50 -6.44 -3.54 -20.26
C ARG A 50 -7.92 -3.91 -20.25
N ALA A 51 -8.20 -5.20 -20.34
CA ALA A 51 -9.54 -5.76 -20.16
C ALA A 51 -10.06 -5.51 -18.73
N ALA A 52 -11.36 -5.20 -18.60
CA ALA A 52 -12.01 -4.91 -17.32
C ALA A 52 -11.80 -6.02 -16.26
N LYS A 53 -11.84 -7.28 -16.68
CA LYS A 53 -11.58 -8.44 -15.79
C LYS A 53 -10.17 -8.42 -15.19
N ASN A 54 -9.17 -8.00 -15.96
CA ASN A 54 -7.80 -7.90 -15.44
C ASN A 54 -7.69 -6.74 -14.46
N GLN A 55 -8.34 -5.60 -14.75
CA GLN A 55 -8.37 -4.46 -13.82
C GLN A 55 -9.02 -4.84 -12.48
N GLU A 56 -10.08 -5.66 -12.50
CA GLU A 56 -10.70 -6.16 -11.28
C GLU A 56 -9.79 -7.05 -10.44
N ILE A 57 -9.02 -7.94 -11.07
CA ILE A 57 -8.05 -8.79 -10.36
C ILE A 57 -6.96 -7.93 -9.71
N GLU A 58 -6.41 -6.96 -10.44
CA GLU A 58 -5.38 -6.05 -9.90
C GLU A 58 -5.96 -5.17 -8.77
N ARG A 59 -7.23 -4.77 -8.88
CA ARG A 59 -7.94 -4.00 -7.84
C ARG A 59 -8.09 -4.79 -6.56
N ASP A 60 -8.60 -6.02 -6.65
CA ASP A 60 -8.75 -6.89 -5.48
C ASP A 60 -7.40 -7.14 -4.78
N ARG A 61 -6.34 -7.40 -5.55
CA ARG A 61 -4.99 -7.56 -5.02
C ARG A 61 -4.48 -6.32 -4.30
N TYR A 62 -4.63 -5.14 -4.92
CA TYR A 62 -4.27 -3.86 -4.30
C TYR A 62 -5.06 -3.61 -3.01
N GLU A 63 -6.38 -3.80 -3.03
CA GLU A 63 -7.26 -3.55 -1.88
C GLU A 63 -6.93 -4.47 -0.70
N ARG A 64 -6.70 -5.77 -0.96
CA ARG A 64 -6.27 -6.72 0.07
C ARG A 64 -4.92 -6.35 0.68
N ALA A 65 -3.94 -6.02 -0.15
CA ALA A 65 -2.61 -5.61 0.31
C ALA A 65 -2.65 -4.32 1.12
N ALA A 66 -3.32 -3.29 0.61
CA ALA A 66 -3.45 -2.00 1.31
C ALA A 66 -4.18 -2.16 2.64
N ARG A 67 -5.25 -2.96 2.68
CA ARG A 67 -5.98 -3.23 3.92
C ARG A 67 -5.10 -3.92 4.96
N LEU A 68 -4.39 -4.99 4.58
CA LEU A 68 -3.53 -5.70 5.51
C LEU A 68 -2.40 -4.80 6.03
N ALA A 69 -1.77 -4.01 5.14
CA ALA A 69 -0.73 -3.08 5.53
C ALA A 69 -1.23 -2.03 6.55
N MET A 70 -2.45 -1.51 6.35
CA MET A 70 -3.08 -0.58 7.32
C MET A 70 -3.38 -1.27 8.66
N GLU A 71 -3.90 -2.49 8.65
CA GLU A 71 -4.19 -3.26 9.87
C GLU A 71 -2.91 -3.55 10.69
N ILE A 72 -1.78 -3.76 10.02
CA ILE A 72 -0.48 -3.89 10.67
C ILE A 72 0.01 -2.54 11.20
N ALA A 73 -0.10 -1.46 10.41
CA ALA A 73 0.35 -0.13 10.81
C ALA A 73 -0.36 0.37 12.09
N MET A 74 -1.65 0.05 12.25
CA MET A 74 -2.43 0.37 13.44
C MET A 74 -1.93 -0.29 14.73
N LYS A 75 -1.17 -1.40 14.61
CA LYS A 75 -0.61 -2.13 15.75
C LYS A 75 0.78 -1.64 16.15
N ILE A 76 1.40 -0.78 15.33
CA ILE A 76 2.72 -0.21 15.62
C ILE A 76 2.60 0.81 16.75
N SER A 77 3.34 0.56 17.83
CA SER A 77 3.30 1.40 19.02
C SER A 77 4.19 2.63 18.89
N ASP A 78 5.42 2.45 18.39
CA ASP A 78 6.35 3.55 18.13
C ASP A 78 5.83 4.46 17.01
N GLU A 79 5.68 5.74 17.32
CA GLU A 79 5.10 6.73 16.43
C GLU A 79 5.94 6.94 15.16
N LEU A 80 7.27 6.96 15.30
CA LEU A 80 8.16 7.17 14.15
C LEU A 80 8.15 5.95 13.22
N MET A 81 8.10 4.74 13.78
CA MET A 81 7.95 3.51 13.00
C MET A 81 6.58 3.43 12.33
N ARG A 82 5.51 3.84 13.03
CA ARG A 82 4.16 3.88 12.45
C ARG A 82 4.09 4.86 11.29
N ASP A 83 4.63 6.06 11.45
CA ASP A 83 4.67 7.08 10.40
C ASP A 83 5.53 6.64 9.21
N SER A 84 6.65 5.94 9.48
CA SER A 84 7.47 5.33 8.43
C SER A 84 6.70 4.26 7.66
N ALA A 85 5.90 3.44 8.34
CA ALA A 85 5.05 2.45 7.68
C ALA A 85 3.91 3.10 6.88
N VAL A 86 3.28 4.15 7.42
CA VAL A 86 2.24 4.92 6.73
C VAL A 86 2.78 5.55 5.45
N ARG A 87 4.03 6.04 5.45
CA ARG A 87 4.71 6.53 4.23
C ARG A 87 4.76 5.46 3.13
N GLU A 88 5.08 4.21 3.45
CA GLU A 88 5.09 3.11 2.46
C GLU A 88 3.69 2.86 1.85
N ILE A 89 2.66 2.90 2.70
CA ILE A 89 1.26 2.73 2.27
C ILE A 89 0.82 3.89 1.38
N ILE A 90 1.21 5.13 1.70
CA ILE A 90 0.97 6.30 0.84
C ILE A 90 1.57 6.07 -0.54
N GLY A 91 2.83 5.64 -0.63
CA GLY A 91 3.48 5.35 -1.91
C GLY A 91 2.72 4.31 -2.75
N LEU A 92 2.20 3.26 -2.10
CA LEU A 92 1.34 2.26 -2.76
C LEU A 92 0.03 2.89 -3.27
N CYS A 93 -0.66 3.68 -2.45
CA CYS A 93 -1.89 4.37 -2.85
C CYS A 93 -1.66 5.35 -4.01
N MET A 94 -0.54 6.06 -4.01
CA MET A 94 -0.16 6.98 -5.08
C MET A 94 0.07 6.25 -6.41
N LYS A 95 0.74 5.08 -6.38
CA LYS A 95 0.89 4.21 -7.58
C LYS A 95 -0.47 3.77 -8.14
N ALA A 96 -1.44 3.50 -7.28
CA ALA A 96 -2.82 3.16 -7.65
C ALA A 96 -3.69 4.35 -8.05
N ASN A 97 -3.14 5.58 -8.06
CA ASN A 97 -3.90 6.82 -8.22
C ASN A 97 -5.04 6.99 -7.19
N ASN A 98 -4.93 6.34 -6.02
CA ASN A 98 -5.87 6.48 -4.92
C ASN A 98 -5.48 7.67 -4.03
N ILE A 99 -5.64 8.87 -4.59
CA ILE A 99 -5.25 10.13 -3.97
C ILE A 99 -6.03 10.38 -2.67
N LYS A 100 -7.30 9.96 -2.62
CA LYS A 100 -8.17 10.15 -1.45
C LYS A 100 -7.60 9.44 -0.22
N THR A 101 -7.25 8.15 -0.35
CA THR A 101 -6.67 7.38 0.74
C THR A 101 -5.27 7.88 1.08
N ALA A 102 -4.43 8.16 0.07
CA ALA A 102 -3.08 8.69 0.27
C ALA A 102 -3.11 10.00 1.08
N ARG A 103 -4.05 10.91 0.80
CA ARG A 103 -4.22 12.18 1.52
C ARG A 103 -4.71 11.98 2.96
N ALA A 104 -5.62 11.04 3.19
CA ALA A 104 -6.08 10.73 4.56
C ALA A 104 -4.93 10.19 5.41
N LEU A 105 -4.12 9.28 4.85
CA LEU A 105 -2.92 8.74 5.50
C LEU A 105 -1.85 9.82 5.74
N TYR A 106 -1.59 10.68 4.75
CA TYR A 106 -0.64 11.78 4.89
C TYR A 106 -1.00 12.73 6.05
N ARG A 107 -2.30 13.02 6.24
CA ARG A 107 -2.77 13.84 7.37
C ARG A 107 -2.52 13.16 8.73
N ALA A 108 -2.53 11.83 8.77
CA ALA A 108 -2.30 11.03 9.97
C ALA A 108 -0.82 10.94 10.39
N ILE A 109 0.13 11.28 9.52
CA ILE A 109 1.56 11.33 9.88
C ILE A 109 1.79 12.46 10.87
N HIS A 110 2.51 12.22 11.96
CA HIS A 110 2.84 13.25 12.95
C HIS A 110 4.29 13.75 12.81
N ALA A 111 5.22 12.89 12.43
CA ALA A 111 6.62 13.22 12.21
C ALA A 111 6.79 14.20 11.04
N GLY A 112 7.20 15.42 11.36
CA GLY A 112 7.37 16.50 10.37
C GLY A 112 8.40 16.18 9.28
N SER A 113 9.48 15.45 9.60
CA SER A 113 10.48 15.00 8.63
C SER A 113 9.87 14.05 7.58
N ILE A 114 9.08 13.07 8.03
CA ILE A 114 8.41 12.11 7.15
C ILE A 114 7.35 12.81 6.30
N LYS A 115 6.60 13.77 6.86
CA LYS A 115 5.67 14.60 6.08
C LYS A 115 6.38 15.36 4.96
N ALA A 116 7.53 15.96 5.25
CA ALA A 116 8.31 16.70 4.27
C ALA A 116 8.81 15.78 3.13
N GLU A 117 9.32 14.59 3.47
CA GLU A 117 9.73 13.58 2.48
C GLU A 117 8.55 13.15 1.58
N VAL A 118 7.38 12.87 2.18
CA VAL A 118 6.18 12.50 1.42
C VAL A 118 5.74 13.62 0.49
N LEU A 119 5.77 14.88 0.92
CA LEU A 119 5.42 16.01 0.05
C LEU A 119 6.44 16.23 -1.07
N GLN A 120 7.73 16.00 -0.80
CA GLN A 120 8.76 16.09 -1.82
C GLN A 120 8.53 15.06 -2.93
N GLU A 121 8.12 13.85 -2.58
CA GLU A 121 7.81 12.77 -3.54
C GLU A 121 6.43 12.95 -4.21
N HIS A 122 5.46 13.49 -3.46
CA HIS A 122 4.07 13.57 -3.86
C HIS A 122 3.45 14.95 -3.55
N PRO A 123 3.83 16.02 -4.29
CA PRO A 123 3.34 17.38 -4.02
C PRO A 123 1.82 17.53 -4.08
N THR A 124 1.13 16.67 -4.84
CA THR A 124 -0.34 16.65 -4.97
C THR A 124 -1.09 16.37 -3.66
N LEU A 125 -0.40 15.89 -2.63
CA LEU A 125 -0.98 15.64 -1.30
C LEU A 125 -1.15 16.91 -0.46
N GLU A 126 -0.49 18.00 -0.85
CA GLU A 126 -0.64 19.33 -0.22
C GLU A 126 -2.03 19.95 -0.47
N GLY A 127 -2.74 19.49 -1.52
CA GLY A 127 -3.95 20.12 -2.05
C GLY A 127 -5.31 19.74 -1.44
N GLU A 128 -6.09 20.78 -1.19
CA GLU A 128 -7.54 20.91 -0.90
C GLU A 128 -8.07 20.51 0.49
N GLN A 129 -8.13 21.56 1.32
CA GLN A 129 -9.22 21.85 2.26
C GLN A 129 -10.54 21.84 1.47
N GLY A 130 -11.40 20.86 1.77
CA GLY A 130 -12.76 20.78 1.28
C GLY A 130 -13.60 20.14 2.35
#